data_AF-A0AAV5SF08-F1
#
_entry.id   AF-A0AAV5SF08-F1
#
_cell.length_a   1.000
_cell.length_b   1.000
_cell.length_c   1.000
_cell.angle_alpha   90.00
_cell.angle_beta   90.00
_cell.angle_gamma   90.00
#
_symmetry.space_group_name_H-M   'P 1'
#
loop_
_entity.id
_entity.type
_entity.pdbx_description
1 polymer ?
#
loop_
_entity_poly.entity_id
_entity_poly.type
_entity_poly.pdbx_seq_one_letter_code
_entity_poly.pdbx_strand_id
1 'polypeptide(L)'
;ISAGTGNRPVVNVGVDVYKKSGSTTWNGGAGHSTDFHNGNTNLHGGFETKVGAGSVHGGGHLNIDNHGRTNAGANVGGTIPF
;
A
#
# COMPACT_ATOMS: atom_id res chain seq x y z
N ILE A 1 -15.45 -9.57 -37.06
CA ILE A 1 -15.80 -9.68 -35.62
C ILE A 1 -14.95 -8.65 -34.90
N SER A 2 -15.57 -7.57 -34.40
CA SER A 2 -14.87 -6.45 -33.77
C SER A 2 -14.01 -6.92 -32.60
N ALA A 3 -12.74 -6.51 -32.59
CA ALA A 3 -11.81 -6.79 -31.51
C ALA A 3 -12.24 -6.05 -30.24
N GLY A 4 -12.90 -6.79 -29.33
CA GLY A 4 -12.93 -6.58 -27.88
C GLY A 4 -13.15 -5.16 -27.36
N THR A 5 -14.39 -4.70 -27.31
CA THR A 5 -14.84 -3.62 -26.40
C THR A 5 -15.13 -4.16 -24.98
N GLY A 6 -14.39 -5.17 -24.55
CA GLY A 6 -14.57 -5.77 -23.23
C GLY A 6 -14.11 -4.77 -22.17
N ASN A 7 -15.01 -4.37 -21.28
CA ASN A 7 -14.71 -3.59 -20.10
C ASN A 7 -13.61 -4.32 -19.29
N ARG A 8 -12.35 -3.88 -19.41
CA ARG A 8 -11.22 -4.50 -18.71
C ARG A 8 -11.18 -3.90 -17.30
N PRO A 9 -11.52 -4.67 -16.25
CA PRO A 9 -11.71 -4.11 -14.92
C PRO A 9 -10.37 -3.69 -14.30
N VAL A 10 -10.41 -2.75 -13.36
CA VAL A 10 -9.33 -2.54 -12.39
C VAL A 10 -9.73 -3.29 -11.13
N VAL A 11 -8.88 -4.20 -10.66
CA VAL A 11 -9.12 -4.96 -9.42
C VAL A 11 -8.32 -4.32 -8.31
N ASN A 12 -8.98 -3.96 -7.21
CA ASN A 12 -8.35 -3.42 -6.01
C ASN A 12 -8.74 -4.30 -4.81
N VAL A 13 -7.75 -4.78 -4.07
CA VAL A 13 -7.95 -5.56 -2.84
C VAL A 13 -7.01 -4.98 -1.78
N GLY A 14 -7.53 -4.71 -0.58
CA GLY A 14 -6.71 -4.23 0.51
C GLY A 14 -7.23 -4.72 1.85
N VAL A 15 -6.35 -4.72 2.83
CA VAL A 15 -6.66 -5.02 4.22
C VAL A 15 -6.05 -3.95 5.10
N ASP A 16 -6.85 -3.42 6.01
CA ASP A 16 -6.42 -2.49 7.05
C ASP A 16 -6.67 -3.12 8.41
N VAL A 17 -5.71 -2.96 9.30
CA VAL A 17 -5.74 -3.50 10.65
C VAL A 17 -5.42 -2.37 11.63
N TYR A 18 -6.26 -2.27 12.65
CA TYR A 18 -6.16 -1.29 13.71
C TYR A 18 -6.09 -2.02 15.05
N LYS A 19 -5.16 -1.62 15.92
CA LYS A 19 -5.04 -2.14 17.29
C LYS A 19 -4.64 -1.04 18.26
N LYS A 20 -5.31 -0.98 19.42
CA LYS A 20 -4.95 -0.08 20.52
C LYS A 20 -4.62 -0.89 21.77
N SER A 21 -3.51 -0.56 22.44
CA SER A 21 -3.10 -1.15 23.71
C SER A 21 -2.52 -0.07 24.62
N GLY A 22 -3.28 0.32 25.64
CA GLY A 22 -2.93 1.45 26.51
C GLY A 22 -2.80 2.77 25.72
N SER A 23 -1.67 3.44 25.86
CA SER A 23 -1.29 4.64 25.10
C SER A 23 -0.71 4.34 23.71
N THR A 24 -0.57 3.05 23.35
CA THR A 24 -0.02 2.65 22.06
C THR A 24 -1.14 2.36 21.05
N THR A 25 -1.08 2.97 19.87
CA THR A 25 -1.97 2.65 18.74
C THR A 25 -1.15 2.18 17.56
N TRP A 26 -1.52 1.05 16.98
CA TRP A 26 -0.94 0.51 15.76
C TRP A 26 -2.00 0.52 14.66
N ASN A 27 -1.66 1.16 13.55
CA ASN A 27 -2.43 1.18 12.31
C ASN A 27 -1.53 0.55 11.26
N GLY A 28 -2.04 -0.37 10.45
CA GLY A 28 -1.27 -0.86 9.32
C GLY A 28 -2.16 -1.49 8.29
N GLY A 29 -1.72 -1.47 7.05
CA GLY A 29 -2.50 -1.98 5.94
C GLY A 29 -1.63 -2.36 4.77
N ALA A 30 -2.20 -3.15 3.88
CA ALA A 30 -1.61 -3.52 2.61
C ALA A 30 -2.69 -3.52 1.52
N GLY A 31 -2.34 -2.99 0.37
CA GLY A 31 -3.19 -2.90 -0.80
C GLY A 31 -2.50 -3.49 -2.03
N HIS A 32 -3.32 -4.10 -2.88
CA HIS A 32 -2.97 -4.65 -4.17
C HIS A 32 -3.95 -4.11 -5.21
N SER A 33 -3.43 -3.64 -6.33
CA SER A 33 -4.21 -3.19 -7.47
C SER A 33 -3.62 -3.72 -8.76
N THR A 34 -4.49 -4.18 -9.67
CA THR A 34 -4.09 -4.59 -11.02
C THR A 34 -5.00 -3.91 -12.03
N ASP A 35 -4.40 -3.16 -12.95
CA ASP A 35 -5.05 -2.61 -14.12
C ASP A 35 -4.82 -3.54 -15.32
N PHE A 36 -5.87 -4.25 -15.71
CA PHE A 36 -5.82 -5.18 -16.85
C PHE A 36 -5.83 -4.47 -18.22
N HIS A 37 -5.98 -3.14 -18.27
CA HIS A 37 -5.88 -2.36 -19.50
C HIS A 37 -4.43 -2.15 -19.93
N ASN A 38 -3.56 -1.82 -18.98
CA ASN A 38 -2.14 -1.52 -19.22
C ASN A 38 -1.19 -2.50 -18.52
N GLY A 39 -1.73 -3.59 -17.94
CA GLY A 39 -0.96 -4.65 -17.26
C GLY A 39 -0.19 -4.19 -16.03
N ASN A 40 -0.49 -3.00 -15.51
CA ASN A 40 0.21 -2.44 -14.35
C ASN A 40 -0.33 -3.04 -13.06
N THR A 41 0.56 -3.53 -12.22
CA THR A 41 0.26 -4.09 -10.90
C THR A 41 0.98 -3.28 -9.83
N ASN A 42 0.24 -2.77 -8.85
CA ASN A 42 0.80 -1.99 -7.76
C ASN A 42 0.42 -2.64 -6.42
N LEU A 43 1.44 -2.87 -5.60
CA LEU A 43 1.39 -3.36 -4.24
C LEU A 43 1.91 -2.25 -3.33
N HIS A 44 1.19 -1.95 -2.27
CA HIS A 44 1.65 -1.00 -1.25
C HIS A 44 1.27 -1.50 0.13
N GLY A 45 2.00 -1.04 1.14
CA GLY A 45 1.65 -1.32 2.51
C GLY A 45 2.44 -0.45 3.45
N GLY A 46 1.92 -0.29 4.66
CA GLY A 46 2.57 0.51 5.66
C GLY A 46 1.95 0.34 7.02
N PHE A 47 2.60 0.95 7.99
CA PHE A 47 2.16 0.99 9.37
C PHE A 47 2.53 2.33 10.02
N GLU A 48 1.76 2.68 11.04
CA GLU A 48 2.03 3.74 11.99
C GLU A 48 1.77 3.19 13.39
N THR A 49 2.76 3.35 14.27
CA THR A 49 2.65 3.04 15.70
C THR A 49 2.85 4.32 16.49
N LYS A 50 1.84 4.74 17.26
CA LYS A 50 1.99 5.82 18.24
C LYS A 50 2.37 5.22 19.57
N VAL A 51 3.38 5.77 20.23
CA VAL A 51 3.84 5.35 21.57
C VAL A 51 3.91 6.60 22.45
N GLY A 52 2.90 6.80 23.30
CA GLY A 52 2.77 8.04 24.06
C GLY A 52 2.53 9.23 23.14
N ALA A 53 3.38 10.25 23.22
CA ALA A 53 3.28 11.45 22.39
C ALA A 53 4.05 11.33 21.04
N GLY A 54 4.93 10.33 20.91
CA GLY A 54 5.69 10.08 19.68
C GLY A 54 5.02 9.08 18.73
N SER A 55 5.55 8.99 17.51
CA SER A 55 5.13 8.00 16.52
C SER A 55 6.29 7.42 15.73
N VAL A 56 6.13 6.18 15.26
CA VAL A 56 7.02 5.51 14.31
C VAL A 56 6.15 5.05 13.15
N HIS A 57 6.58 5.32 11.93
CA HIS A 57 5.87 4.88 10.73
C HIS A 57 6.85 4.25 9.74
N GLY A 58 6.33 3.33 8.94
CA GLY A 58 7.07 2.72 7.86
C GLY A 58 6.13 2.30 6.75
N GLY A 59 6.62 2.27 5.53
CA GLY A 59 5.84 1.87 4.38
C GLY A 59 6.71 1.44 3.23
N GLY A 60 6.08 0.78 2.29
CA GLY A 60 6.71 0.37 1.05
C GLY A 60 5.70 0.25 -0.07
N HIS A 61 6.22 0.28 -1.28
CA HIS A 61 5.46 0.05 -2.49
C HIS A 61 6.29 -0.73 -3.49
N LEU A 62 5.59 -1.40 -4.39
CA LEU A 62 6.10 -2.20 -5.49
C LEU A 62 5.15 -2.04 -6.67
N ASN A 63 5.62 -1.47 -7.77
CA ASN A 63 4.88 -1.33 -9.01
C ASN A 63 5.56 -2.15 -10.12
N ILE A 64 4.78 -2.95 -10.83
CA ILE A 64 5.22 -3.79 -11.95
C ILE A 64 4.41 -3.38 -13.18
N ASP A 65 5.07 -2.88 -14.22
CA ASP A 65 4.40 -2.52 -15.47
C ASP A 65 4.16 -3.74 -16.41
N ASN A 66 3.44 -3.53 -17.51
CA ASN A 66 3.21 -4.55 -18.55
C ASN A 66 4.45 -5.06 -19.27
N HIS A 67 5.59 -4.39 -19.14
CA HIS A 67 6.86 -4.84 -19.69
C HIS A 67 7.69 -5.61 -18.66
N GLY A 68 7.13 -5.87 -17.47
CA GLY A 68 7.80 -6.55 -16.37
C GLY A 68 8.84 -5.68 -15.66
N ARG A 69 8.80 -4.35 -15.84
CA ARG A 69 9.69 -3.45 -15.11
C ARG A 69 9.16 -3.21 -13.72
N THR A 70 10.04 -3.37 -12.76
CA THR A 70 9.72 -3.28 -11.34
C THR A 70 10.29 -1.99 -10.75
N ASN A 71 9.44 -1.18 -10.11
CA ASN A 71 9.82 -0.05 -9.29
C ASN A 71 9.41 -0.35 -7.84
N ALA A 72 10.34 -0.29 -6.90
CA ALA A 72 10.08 -0.52 -5.49
C ALA A 72 10.68 0.60 -4.67
N GLY A 73 10.00 0.96 -3.59
CA GLY A 73 10.49 1.91 -2.61
C GLY A 73 10.03 1.55 -1.21
N ALA A 74 10.83 1.92 -0.23
CA ALA A 74 10.50 1.76 1.18
C ALA A 74 10.93 3.01 1.95
N ASN A 75 10.17 3.36 2.98
CA ASN A 75 10.47 4.45 3.88
C ASN A 75 10.21 4.02 5.32
N VAL A 76 11.02 4.56 6.23
CA VAL A 76 10.85 4.42 7.68
C VAL A 76 11.18 5.75 8.32
N GLY A 77 10.46 6.11 9.37
CA GLY A 77 10.72 7.34 10.12
C GLY A 77 9.92 7.40 11.40
N GLY A 78 10.10 8.48 12.14
CA GLY A 78 9.37 8.70 13.38
C GLY A 78 9.41 10.16 13.82
N THR A 79 8.49 10.49 14.71
CA THR A 79 8.31 11.83 15.28
C THR A 79 8.44 11.72 16.80
N ILE A 80 9.29 12.57 17.37
CA ILE A 80 9.41 12.77 18.81
C ILE A 80 8.99 14.21 19.09
N PRO A 81 7.88 14.44 19.83
CA PRO A 81 7.51 15.80 20.23
C PRO A 81 8.48 16.32 21.29
N PHE A 82 8.99 17.53 21.07
CA PHE A 82 9.84 18.29 21.99
C PHE A 82 9.05 19.41 22.66
#